data_AF-A0A7N2L4K3-F1
#
_entry.id   AF-A0A7N2L4K3-F1
#
_cell.length_a   1.000
_cell.length_b   1.000
_cell.length_c   1.000
_cell.angle_alpha   90.00
_cell.angle_beta   90.00
_cell.angle_gamma   90.00
#
_symmetry.space_group_name_H-M   'P 1'
#
loop_
_entity.id
_entity.type
_entity.pdbx_description
1 polymer ?
#
loop_
_entity_poly.entity_id
_entity_poly.type
_entity_poly.pdbx_seq_one_letter_code
_entity_poly.pdbx_strand_id
1 'polypeptide(L)'
;MYYTQQEISELKEFPGFKHLGGFFRVGTYRRYYWTLYRSRFEEVEVPKLIIVYGSEDMVCNLASVMELYKHATSKDKTLKIYPGM
;
A
#
# COMPACT_ATOMS: atom_id res chain seq x y z
N MET A 1 11.16 -6.27 11.57
CA MET A 1 11.14 -5.74 10.19
C MET A 1 12.10 -4.56 10.17
N TYR A 2 13.28 -4.73 9.57
CA TYR A 2 14.28 -3.67 9.47
C TYR A 2 14.26 -3.15 8.04
N TYR A 3 14.07 -1.85 7.88
CA TYR A 3 14.19 -1.18 6.58
C TYR A 3 15.66 -1.08 6.19
N THR A 4 15.90 -1.22 4.90
CA THR A 4 17.21 -0.99 4.30
C THR A 4 17.58 0.49 4.38
N GLN A 5 18.89 0.80 4.34
CA GLN A 5 19.38 2.19 4.39
C GLN A 5 18.86 3.04 3.22
N GLN A 6 18.55 2.39 2.09
CA GLN A 6 17.99 3.05 0.91
C GLN A 6 16.54 3.49 1.15
N GLU A 7 15.70 2.62 1.69
CA GLU A 7 14.32 2.96 2.09
C GLU A 7 14.30 4.09 3.14
N ILE A 8 15.28 4.09 4.07
CA ILE A 8 15.43 5.16 5.07
C ILE A 8 15.86 6.49 4.42
N SER A 9 16.68 6.47 3.36
CA SER A 9 17.10 7.68 2.65
C SER A 9 15.96 8.30 1.85
N GLU A 10 15.17 7.49 1.15
CA GLU A 10 14.00 7.94 0.40
C GLU A 10 12.98 8.59 1.34
N LEU A 11 12.76 8.01 2.53
CA LEU A 11 11.88 8.56 3.57
C LEU A 11 12.25 9.99 4.00
N LYS A 12 13.53 10.37 3.99
CA LYS A 12 14.00 11.71 4.41
C LYS A 12 13.66 12.81 3.40
N GLU A 13 13.42 12.46 2.14
CA GLU A 13 13.11 13.42 1.09
C GLU A 13 11.61 13.78 1.03
N PHE A 14 10.76 13.05 1.76
CA PHE A 14 9.32 13.30 1.71
C PHE A 14 8.93 14.62 2.41
N PRO A 15 8.02 15.41 1.81
CA PRO A 15 7.60 16.70 2.36
C PRO A 15 6.94 16.58 3.75
N GLY A 16 6.33 15.44 4.08
CA GLY A 16 5.77 15.15 5.41
C GLY A 16 6.79 14.78 6.50
N PHE A 17 8.03 14.44 6.12
CA PHE A 17 9.10 14.08 7.04
C PHE A 17 9.60 15.29 7.84
N LYS A 18 9.59 16.48 7.22
CA LYS A 18 10.13 17.72 7.81
C LYS A 18 9.21 18.39 8.83
N HIS A 19 7.91 18.11 8.83
CA HIS A 19 6.94 18.85 9.64
C HIS A 19 6.70 18.31 11.06
N LEU A 20 7.24 17.14 11.41
CA LEU A 20 6.95 16.48 12.68
C LEU A 20 8.28 16.01 13.30
N GLY A 21 8.90 16.90 14.08
CA GLY A 21 10.24 16.76 14.63
C GLY A 21 10.55 15.37 15.20
N GLY A 22 11.41 14.63 14.48
CA GLY A 22 12.38 13.66 15.01
C GLY A 22 11.87 12.40 15.74
N PHE A 23 10.58 12.28 16.07
CA PHE A 23 10.02 11.15 16.83
C PHE A 23 8.91 10.45 16.07
N PHE A 24 9.25 9.86 14.91
CA PHE A 24 8.34 8.97 14.23
C PHE A 24 8.49 7.54 14.76
N ARG A 25 7.46 7.03 15.43
CA ARG A 25 7.25 5.58 15.53
C ARG A 25 6.93 5.08 14.13
N VAL A 26 7.60 4.03 13.67
CA VAL A 26 7.41 3.35 12.37
C VAL A 26 5.91 3.19 11.97
N GLY A 27 5.00 3.06 12.93
CA GLY A 27 3.55 2.99 12.68
C GLY A 27 2.91 4.21 12.02
N THR A 28 3.43 5.43 12.18
CA THR A 28 2.82 6.64 11.60
C THR A 28 3.11 6.78 10.10
N TYR A 29 4.26 6.30 9.62
CA TYR A 29 4.56 6.27 8.17
C TYR A 29 3.61 5.35 7.41
N ARG A 30 3.42 4.11 7.90
CA ARG A 30 2.51 3.14 7.28
C ARG A 30 1.09 3.71 7.16
N ARG A 31 0.60 4.42 8.18
CA ARG A 31 -0.72 5.07 8.19
C ARG A 31 -0.82 6.20 7.16
N TYR A 32 0.23 7.02 7.03
CA TYR A 32 0.28 8.14 6.10
C TYR A 32 0.27 7.66 4.64
N TYR A 33 1.22 6.77 4.27
CA TYR A 33 1.27 6.20 2.93
C TYR A 33 0.00 5.44 2.59
N TRP A 34 -0.55 4.66 3.53
CA TRP A 34 -1.81 3.97 3.31
C TRP A 34 -2.94 4.95 2.95
N THR A 35 -3.05 6.09 3.65
CA THR A 35 -4.06 7.10 3.35
C THR A 35 -3.85 7.71 1.96
N LEU A 36 -2.61 8.03 1.62
CA LEU A 36 -2.25 8.60 0.32
C LEU A 36 -2.50 7.64 -0.84
N TYR A 37 -2.14 6.36 -0.70
CA TYR A 37 -2.37 5.39 -1.78
C TYR A 37 -3.85 5.08 -1.93
N ARG A 38 -4.57 4.95 -0.80
CA ARG A 38 -6.02 4.69 -0.82
C ARG A 38 -6.80 5.78 -1.54
N SER A 39 -6.44 7.06 -1.38
CA SER A 39 -7.14 8.15 -2.05
C SER A 39 -7.00 8.14 -3.58
N ARG A 40 -6.07 7.32 -4.10
CA ARG A 40 -5.75 7.24 -5.53
C ARG A 40 -6.20 5.93 -6.17
N PHE A 41 -6.90 5.05 -5.45
CA PHE A 41 -7.36 3.78 -6.03
C PHE A 41 -8.29 3.99 -7.22
N GLU A 42 -9.08 5.05 -7.22
CA GLU A 42 -9.98 5.41 -8.32
C GLU A 42 -9.21 5.83 -9.59
N GLU A 43 -7.94 6.24 -9.47
CA GLU A 43 -7.07 6.53 -10.62
C GLU A 43 -6.61 5.26 -11.35
N VAL A 44 -6.82 4.06 -10.77
CA VAL A 44 -6.39 2.79 -11.35
C VAL A 44 -7.37 2.34 -12.44
N GLU A 45 -7.13 2.82 -13.65
CA GLU A 45 -7.85 2.47 -14.87
C GLU A 45 -6.89 1.79 -15.87
N VAL A 46 -6.91 0.46 -15.89
CA VAL A 46 -6.17 -0.37 -16.85
C VAL A 46 -7.13 -1.30 -17.59
N PRO A 47 -6.79 -1.75 -18.82
CA PRO A 47 -7.67 -2.62 -19.62
C PRO A 47 -8.06 -3.91 -18.89
N LYS A 48 -7.15 -4.46 -18.08
CA LYS A 48 -7.37 -5.65 -17.26
C LYS A 48 -6.53 -5.57 -15.99
N LEU A 49 -7.20 -5.56 -14.84
CA LEU A 49 -6.57 -5.55 -13.52
C LEU A 49 -6.62 -6.95 -12.90
N ILE A 50 -5.45 -7.52 -12.63
CA ILE A 50 -5.32 -8.80 -11.94
C ILE A 50 -4.68 -8.54 -10.59
N ILE A 51 -5.37 -8.90 -9.52
CA ILE A 51 -4.86 -8.81 -8.16
C ILE A 51 -4.65 -10.22 -7.64
N VAL A 52 -3.45 -10.48 -7.14
CA VAL A 52 -3.04 -11.75 -6.54
C VAL A 52 -2.70 -11.51 -5.08
N TYR A 53 -3.26 -12.32 -4.20
CA TYR A 53 -3.04 -12.20 -2.77
C TYR A 53 -2.77 -13.58 -2.15
N GLY A 54 -1.72 -13.69 -1.34
CA GLY A 54 -1.47 -14.86 -0.51
C GLY A 54 -2.28 -14.76 0.79
N SER A 55 -3.00 -15.81 1.17
CA SER A 55 -3.84 -15.78 2.37
C SER A 55 -3.04 -15.64 3.67
N GLU A 56 -1.76 -16.03 3.64
CA GLU A 56 -0.85 -16.00 4.79
C GLU A 56 0.13 -14.81 4.72
N ASP A 57 -0.10 -13.87 3.79
CA ASP A 57 0.70 -12.65 3.70
C ASP A 57 0.51 -11.76 4.95
N MET A 58 1.55 -11.74 5.78
CA MET A 58 1.61 -10.94 7.03
C MET A 58 2.07 -9.49 6.80
N VAL A 59 2.53 -9.15 5.59
CA VAL A 59 3.02 -7.82 5.22
C VAL A 59 1.89 -6.99 4.62
N CYS A 60 1.22 -7.53 3.61
CA CYS A 60 0.11 -6.87 2.93
C CYS A 60 -1.22 -7.37 3.50
N ASN A 61 -2.08 -6.45 3.94
CA ASN A 61 -3.38 -6.81 4.50
C ASN A 61 -4.40 -7.06 3.38
N LEU A 62 -5.15 -8.16 3.47
CA LEU A 62 -6.31 -8.46 2.64
C LEU A 62 -7.28 -7.28 2.52
N ALA A 63 -7.49 -6.52 3.59
CA ALA A 63 -8.39 -5.36 3.57
C ALA A 63 -7.97 -4.32 2.51
N SER A 64 -6.67 -4.07 2.35
CA SER A 64 -6.15 -3.13 1.34
C SER A 64 -6.40 -3.64 -0.09
N VAL A 65 -6.23 -4.94 -0.30
CA VAL A 65 -6.51 -5.60 -1.59
C VAL A 65 -7.98 -5.52 -1.94
N MET A 66 -8.86 -5.77 -0.97
CA MET A 66 -10.31 -5.67 -1.15
C MET A 66 -10.75 -4.23 -1.45
N GLU A 67 -10.15 -3.24 -0.79
CA GLU A 67 -10.42 -1.83 -1.09
C GLU A 67 -9.96 -1.45 -2.51
N LEU A 68 -8.78 -1.88 -2.94
CA LEU A 68 -8.31 -1.65 -4.30
C LEU A 68 -9.25 -2.28 -5.34
N TYR A 69 -9.62 -3.55 -5.14
CA TYR A 69 -10.53 -4.26 -6.04
C TYR A 69 -11.88 -3.54 -6.17
N LYS A 70 -12.40 -3.02 -5.05
CA LYS A 70 -13.67 -2.29 -4.99
C LYS A 70 -13.59 -0.92 -5.66
N HIS A 71 -12.57 -0.13 -5.35
CA HIS A 71 -12.49 1.29 -5.72
C HIS A 71 -11.78 1.56 -7.06
N ALA A 72 -11.00 0.61 -7.59
CA ALA A 72 -10.38 0.78 -8.91
C ALA A 72 -11.42 0.97 -10.01
N THR A 73 -11.20 1.93 -10.90
CA THR A 73 -12.09 2.27 -12.02
C THR A 73 -12.01 1.28 -13.18
N SER A 74 -10.94 0.46 -13.21
CA SER A 74 -10.79 -0.65 -14.17
C SER A 74 -12.06 -1.51 -14.25
N LYS A 75 -12.54 -1.80 -15.47
CA LYS A 75 -13.79 -2.55 -15.70
C LYS A 75 -13.61 -4.07 -15.61
N ASP A 76 -12.56 -4.60 -16.23
CA ASP A 76 -12.19 -6.02 -16.11
C ASP A 76 -11.23 -6.20 -14.93
N LYS A 77 -11.76 -6.71 -13.81
CA LYS A 77 -11.02 -6.92 -12.56
C LYS A 77 -11.12 -8.38 -12.14
N THR A 78 -10.00 -8.99 -11.81
CA THR A 78 -9.92 -10.34 -11.27
C THR A 78 -9.12 -10.33 -9.97
N LEU A 79 -9.67 -10.90 -8.90
CA LEU A 79 -8.97 -11.14 -7.64
C LEU A 79 -8.77 -12.64 -7.44
N LYS A 80 -7.52 -13.07 -7.23
CA LYS A 80 -7.17 -14.44 -6.89
C LYS A 80 -6.50 -14.49 -5.53
N ILE A 81 -7.06 -15.30 -4.63
CA ILE A 81 -6.50 -15.57 -3.31
C ILE A 81 -5.90 -16.96 -3.31
N TYR A 82 -4.62 -17.06 -2.98
CA TYR A 82 -3.87 -18.31 -2.91
C TYR A 82 -3.72 -18.75 -1.45
N PRO A 83 -4.34 -19.86 -1.04
CA PRO A 83 -4.16 -20.39 0.30
C PRO A 83 -2.74 -20.97 0.47
N GLY A 84 -2.13 -20.76 1.64
CA GLY A 84 -0.80 -21.30 1.94
C GLY A 84 0.39 -20.56 1.32
N MET A 85 0.15 -19.38 0.74
CA MET A 85 1.16 -18.41 0.29
C MET A 85 1.04 -17.13 1.11
#